data_AF-A0A7R9MDK7-F1
#
_entry.id   AF-A0A7R9MDK7-F1
#
_cell.length_a   1.000
_cell.length_b   1.000
_cell.length_c   1.000
_cell.angle_alpha   90.00
_cell.angle_beta   90.00
_cell.angle_gamma   90.00
#
_symmetry.space_group_name_H-M   'P 1'
#
loop_
_entity.id
_entity.type
_entity.pdbx_description
1 polymer ?
#
loop_
_entity_poly.entity_id
_entity_poly.type
_entity_poly.pdbx_seq_one_letter_code
_entity_poly.pdbx_strand_id
1 'polypeptide(L)'
;MLQGWWGNNLKTKFLLKDEFDPSFGADMFKLSNPSPVLNAMLMASLDIYSQTSVEELKEKQFLLTGYLEFMIKTYFPQTSKNSSDNILIRSGNRRNMPSVEIITPSDPEQRGCQLSLIFSVPLTPVQEEMQKRGVVCDIRMPSVMRVAPVPLYNSFTDVHKFVRILYEIFLGFDTEKRKFDTQMSNEDLMTEIHGGDSDGLSLSSSNSSACPSPTTVSDSEPDFYLNSGAGGIGGIFVNEKFTEKGGCETFPMLQGWWGNNLKTKFLLKDEFDPSFGADMFKLSNPSPVLNAMLMASLDIYSQTSVEELKEKQFLLTGYLEFMIKTYFPQTSKNSSDNILIRSGNRRNMPSVEIITPSDPEQRGCQLSLIFSVPLTPVQEEMQKRGVVCDIRMPSVMRVAPVPLYNSFTDVHKFVRILYEIFLGFDTEKRKFDTQMSNEDLMTEIHGGDSDGLSLSSSNSSACPSPTTVSDSEPDFVSATNRHFINQ
;
A
#
# COMPACT_ATOMS: atom_id res chain seq x y z
N MET A 1 0.92 15.30 -17.41
CA MET A 1 0.77 15.37 -15.94
C MET A 1 0.19 14.02 -15.51
N LEU A 2 0.78 13.37 -14.52
CA LEU A 2 0.35 12.04 -14.06
C LEU A 2 -1.02 12.17 -13.37
N GLN A 3 -2.05 11.59 -13.99
CA GLN A 3 -3.44 11.67 -13.51
C GLN A 3 -3.81 10.33 -12.86
N GLY A 4 -4.04 10.37 -11.55
CA GLY A 4 -4.51 9.22 -10.80
C GLY A 4 -6.02 9.16 -10.70
N TRP A 5 -6.59 7.96 -10.59
CA TRP A 5 -8.00 7.80 -10.28
C TRP A 5 -8.38 8.54 -8.98
N TRP A 6 -7.50 8.52 -7.98
CA TRP A 6 -7.68 9.17 -6.69
C TRP A 6 -7.41 10.68 -6.69
N GLY A 7 -6.90 11.20 -7.80
CA GLY A 7 -6.82 12.63 -8.07
C GLY A 7 -8.15 13.22 -8.52
N ASN A 8 -9.15 12.40 -8.86
CA ASN A 8 -10.49 12.87 -9.22
C ASN A 8 -11.25 13.39 -7.99
N ASN A 9 -12.18 14.31 -8.25
CA ASN A 9 -13.09 14.90 -7.29
C ASN A 9 -13.93 13.81 -6.60
N LEU A 10 -13.98 13.88 -5.27
CA LEU A 10 -14.64 12.90 -4.41
C LEU A 10 -16.11 12.67 -4.77
N LYS A 11 -16.82 13.71 -5.20
CA LYS A 11 -18.26 13.64 -5.50
C LYS A 11 -18.55 12.98 -6.83
N THR A 12 -17.60 13.05 -7.77
CA THR A 12 -17.81 12.64 -9.17
C THR A 12 -17.03 11.40 -9.57
N LYS A 13 -15.96 11.05 -8.84
CA LYS A 13 -15.08 9.92 -9.21
C LYS A 13 -15.83 8.60 -9.39
N PHE A 14 -16.85 8.32 -8.57
CA PHE A 14 -17.63 7.08 -8.70
C PHE A 14 -18.76 7.13 -9.73
N LEU A 15 -18.93 8.26 -10.41
CA LEU A 15 -19.86 8.41 -11.54
C LEU A 15 -19.27 7.87 -12.85
N LEU A 16 -17.98 7.50 -12.88
CA LEU A 16 -17.29 6.91 -14.03
C LEU A 16 -17.44 7.75 -15.31
N LYS A 17 -17.35 9.08 -15.18
CA LYS A 17 -17.32 9.98 -16.34
C LYS A 17 -16.01 9.79 -17.11
N ASP A 18 -16.06 9.97 -18.43
CA ASP A 18 -14.90 9.84 -19.32
C ASP A 18 -13.89 10.98 -19.14
N GLU A 19 -14.28 12.09 -18.49
CA GLU A 19 -13.43 13.26 -18.24
C GLU A 19 -12.85 13.26 -16.82
N PHE A 20 -11.55 13.57 -16.73
CA PHE A 20 -10.86 13.78 -15.46
C PHE A 20 -11.33 15.08 -14.80
N ASP A 21 -11.97 14.96 -13.64
CA ASP A 21 -12.44 16.07 -12.81
C ASP A 21 -11.50 16.22 -11.60
N PRO A 22 -10.47 17.08 -11.64
CA PRO A 22 -9.43 17.12 -10.62
C PRO A 22 -9.95 17.58 -9.25
N SER A 23 -9.44 16.95 -8.19
CA SER A 23 -9.53 17.47 -6.83
C SER A 23 -8.71 18.75 -6.67
N PHE A 24 -9.00 19.54 -5.63
CA PHE A 24 -8.28 20.79 -5.37
C PHE A 24 -6.96 20.54 -4.62
N GLY A 25 -5.93 21.33 -4.95
CA GLY A 25 -4.64 21.31 -4.24
C GLY A 25 -3.83 20.03 -4.45
N ALA A 26 -3.11 19.59 -3.41
CA ALA A 26 -2.21 18.43 -3.49
C ALA A 26 -2.95 17.11 -3.76
N ASP A 27 -4.26 17.05 -3.49
CA ASP A 27 -5.07 15.85 -3.70
C ASP A 27 -5.14 15.44 -5.17
N MET A 28 -5.01 16.36 -6.12
CA MET A 28 -5.03 16.05 -7.55
C MET A 28 -3.89 15.11 -7.99
N PHE A 29 -2.80 15.06 -7.21
CA PHE A 29 -1.62 14.24 -7.51
C PHE A 29 -1.69 12.82 -6.93
N LYS A 30 -2.79 12.46 -6.26
CA LYS A 30 -2.98 11.12 -5.69
C LYS A 30 -3.20 10.10 -6.81
N LEU A 31 -2.18 9.29 -7.06
CA LEU A 31 -2.19 8.26 -8.11
C LEU A 31 -3.12 7.10 -7.78
N SER A 32 -2.98 6.55 -6.58
CA SER A 32 -3.63 5.33 -6.14
C SER A 32 -4.13 5.45 -4.70
N ASN A 33 -4.79 4.39 -4.23
CA ASN A 33 -5.16 4.25 -2.83
C ASN A 33 -3.90 4.32 -1.96
N PRO A 34 -3.82 5.26 -1.01
CA PRO A 34 -2.75 5.22 -0.04
C PRO A 34 -2.89 3.97 0.82
N SER A 35 -1.77 3.34 1.17
CA SER A 35 -1.79 2.17 2.05
C SER A 35 -2.29 2.59 3.45
N PRO A 36 -3.40 2.04 3.95
CA PRO A 36 -3.87 2.33 5.30
C PRO A 36 -2.86 1.91 6.37
N VAL A 37 -2.08 0.86 6.11
CA VAL A 37 -1.01 0.39 7.00
C VAL A 37 0.10 1.45 7.11
N LEU A 38 0.60 1.95 5.97
CA LEU A 38 1.64 2.97 5.99
C LEU A 38 1.11 4.31 6.55
N ASN A 39 -0.13 4.68 6.24
CA ASN A 39 -0.76 5.86 6.80
C ASN A 39 -0.94 5.75 8.32
N ALA A 40 -1.39 4.60 8.82
CA ALA A 40 -1.53 4.38 10.27
C ALA A 40 -0.17 4.51 10.98
N MET A 41 0.90 3.97 10.38
CA MET A 41 2.27 4.13 10.89
C MET A 41 2.71 5.60 10.90
N LEU A 42 2.41 6.35 9.84
CA LEU A 42 2.72 7.78 9.78
C LEU A 42 1.93 8.57 10.83
N MET A 43 0.62 8.34 10.95
CA MET A 43 -0.22 9.01 11.95
C MET A 43 0.25 8.70 13.37
N ALA A 44 0.52 7.43 13.68
CA ALA A 44 1.08 7.06 14.98
C ALA A 44 2.43 7.73 15.25
N SER A 45 3.29 7.88 14.23
CA SER A 45 4.52 8.64 14.36
C SER A 45 4.24 10.11 14.66
N LEU A 46 3.32 10.74 13.94
CA LEU A 46 2.94 12.14 14.16
C LEU A 46 2.33 12.37 15.54
N ASP A 47 1.56 11.41 16.06
CA ASP A 47 1.00 11.43 17.42
C ASP A 47 2.08 11.32 18.50
N ILE A 48 3.21 10.67 18.22
CA ILE A 48 4.36 10.68 19.13
C ILE A 48 5.07 12.03 19.04
N TYR A 49 5.25 12.57 17.83
CA TYR A 49 5.85 13.89 17.64
C TYR A 49 5.02 15.02 18.22
N SER A 50 3.70 14.89 18.34
CA SER A 50 2.83 15.90 18.97
C SER A 50 3.00 15.99 20.49
N GLN A 51 3.66 15.00 21.11
CA GLN A 51 3.94 14.98 22.57
C GLN A 51 5.16 15.82 22.96
N THR A 52 5.89 16.38 21.98
CA THR A 52 7.07 17.22 22.20
C THR A 52 7.14 18.30 21.11
N SER A 53 7.98 19.31 21.30
CA SER A 53 8.21 20.33 20.27
C SER A 53 9.43 19.98 19.41
N VAL A 54 9.46 20.53 18.18
CA VAL A 54 10.63 20.40 17.30
C VAL A 54 11.84 21.08 17.96
N GLU A 55 11.61 22.15 18.71
CA GLU A 55 12.61 22.89 19.47
C GLU A 55 13.25 22.01 20.56
N GLU A 56 12.45 21.34 21.39
CA GLU A 56 12.93 20.42 22.43
C GLU A 56 13.71 19.25 21.83
N LEU A 57 13.23 18.68 20.72
CA LEU A 57 13.93 17.60 20.03
C LEU A 57 15.28 18.07 19.48
N LYS A 58 15.36 19.30 18.94
CA LYS A 58 16.63 19.90 18.48
C LYS A 58 17.59 20.14 19.64
N GLU A 59 17.12 20.67 20.77
CA GLU A 59 17.96 20.86 21.95
C GLU A 59 18.55 19.53 22.44
N LYS A 60 17.71 18.50 22.57
CA LYS A 60 18.16 17.15 22.95
C LYS A 60 19.12 16.55 21.91
N GLN A 61 18.88 16.79 20.62
CA GLN A 61 19.79 16.38 19.54
C GLN A 61 21.18 17.01 19.69
N PHE A 62 21.25 18.31 19.97
CA PHE A 62 22.52 19.01 20.18
C PHE A 62 23.30 18.40 21.34
N LEU A 63 22.61 18.10 22.44
CA LEU A 63 23.25 17.49 23.61
C LEU A 63 23.70 16.05 23.31
N LEU A 64 22.88 15.22 22.66
CA LEU A 64 23.24 13.84 22.35
C LEU A 64 24.41 13.74 21.37
N THR A 65 24.41 14.57 20.31
CA THR A 65 25.50 14.60 19.33
C THR A 65 26.78 15.18 19.93
N GLY A 66 26.68 16.23 20.76
CA GLY A 66 27.82 16.76 21.53
C GLY A 66 28.38 15.75 22.53
N TYR A 67 27.53 15.01 23.22
CA TYR A 67 27.94 13.94 24.13
C TYR A 67 28.64 12.79 23.38
N LEU A 68 28.11 12.38 22.22
CA LEU A 68 28.76 11.39 21.36
C LEU A 68 30.14 11.86 20.90
N GLU A 69 30.27 13.11 20.43
CA GLU A 69 31.56 13.69 20.05
C GLU A 69 32.56 13.68 21.21
N PHE A 70 32.12 14.12 22.39
CA PHE A 70 32.95 14.11 23.61
C PHE A 70 33.42 12.69 23.95
N MET A 71 32.52 11.70 23.91
CA MET A 71 32.84 10.31 24.19
C MET A 71 33.83 9.74 23.16
N ILE A 72 33.63 9.98 21.87
CA ILE A 72 34.56 9.53 20.83
C ILE A 72 35.96 10.13 21.05
N LYS A 73 36.05 11.45 21.28
CA LYS A 73 37.34 12.13 21.55
C LYS A 73 38.03 11.63 22.83
N THR A 74 37.25 11.21 23.83
CA THR A 74 37.78 10.69 25.10
C THR A 74 38.35 9.28 24.95
N TYR A 75 37.63 8.38 24.27
CA TYR A 75 37.98 6.96 24.20
C TYR A 75 38.93 6.62 23.03
N PHE A 76 38.90 7.39 21.93
CA PHE A 76 39.68 7.10 20.73
C PHE A 76 40.72 8.18 20.42
N PRO A 77 41.95 7.80 20.03
CA PRO A 77 42.96 8.76 19.60
C PRO A 77 42.51 9.50 18.33
N GLN A 78 42.77 10.80 18.26
CA GLN A 78 42.41 11.63 17.11
C GLN A 78 43.55 11.67 16.07
N THR A 79 43.21 11.75 14.79
CA THR A 79 44.18 11.73 13.68
C THR A 79 44.94 13.08 13.48
N SER A 80 44.46 14.16 14.10
CA SER A 80 44.96 15.53 13.93
C SER A 80 46.21 15.86 14.76
N LYS A 81 47.13 16.66 14.16
CA LYS A 81 48.36 17.20 14.76
C LYS A 81 48.15 18.45 15.65
N ASN A 82 46.93 18.96 15.78
CA ASN A 82 46.66 20.11 16.64
C ASN A 82 46.46 19.67 18.09
N SER A 83 47.49 19.93 18.89
CA SER A 83 47.75 19.41 20.24
C SER A 83 46.88 19.99 21.37
N SER A 84 45.91 20.87 21.08
CA SER A 84 45.16 21.62 22.11
C SER A 84 43.84 20.98 22.56
N ASP A 85 43.26 20.06 21.79
CA ASP A 85 41.88 19.56 22.03
C ASP A 85 41.82 18.13 22.60
N ASN A 86 42.96 17.54 22.95
CA ASN A 86 43.01 16.18 23.49
C ASN A 86 42.64 16.17 24.99
N ILE A 87 41.35 16.00 25.29
CA ILE A 87 40.85 15.69 26.63
C ILE A 87 41.22 14.22 26.95
N LEU A 88 42.48 13.99 27.36
CA LEU A 88 43.03 12.66 27.60
C LEU A 88 42.82 12.22 29.05
N ILE A 89 41.88 11.29 29.28
CA ILE A 89 41.84 10.51 30.53
C ILE A 89 42.86 9.37 30.40
N ARG A 90 43.91 9.41 31.25
CA ARG A 90 44.96 8.39 31.35
C ARG A 90 44.43 7.11 31.99
N SER A 91 44.10 6.08 31.20
CA SER A 91 44.06 4.69 31.71
C SER A 91 44.18 3.65 30.60
N GLY A 92 45.14 2.73 30.74
CA GLY A 92 45.14 1.39 30.12
C GLY A 92 45.60 1.25 28.66
N ASN A 93 46.50 0.28 28.41
CA ASN A 93 47.02 -0.26 27.15
C ASN A 93 46.34 0.23 25.83
N ARG A 94 46.85 1.33 25.23
CA ARG A 94 46.34 1.93 23.98
C ARG A 94 47.15 1.64 22.71
N ARG A 95 48.22 0.83 22.76
CA ARG A 95 49.16 0.69 21.62
C ARG A 95 48.51 0.24 20.30
N ASN A 96 47.34 -0.41 20.35
CA ASN A 96 46.64 -0.94 19.17
C ASN A 96 45.28 -0.28 18.87
N MET A 97 44.90 0.81 19.56
CA MET A 97 43.62 1.47 19.33
C MET A 97 43.64 2.26 18.01
N PRO A 98 42.68 2.07 17.08
CA PRO A 98 42.64 2.85 15.84
C PRO A 98 42.34 4.32 16.11
N SER A 99 42.89 5.20 15.29
CA SER A 99 42.55 6.62 15.35
C SER A 99 41.23 6.89 14.66
N VAL A 100 40.51 7.90 15.16
CA VAL A 100 39.22 8.34 14.64
C VAL A 100 39.29 9.81 14.28
N GLU A 101 38.79 10.15 13.11
CA GLU A 101 38.57 11.53 12.65
C GLU A 101 37.07 11.79 12.52
N ILE A 102 36.59 12.88 13.13
CA ILE A 102 35.22 13.35 12.97
C ILE A 102 35.22 14.36 11.83
N ILE A 103 34.62 14.01 10.69
CA ILE A 103 34.56 14.90 9.51
C ILE A 103 33.32 15.79 9.48
N THR A 104 32.31 15.47 10.31
CA THR A 104 31.18 16.37 10.52
C THR A 104 31.67 17.63 11.25
N PRO A 105 31.20 18.84 10.89
CA PRO A 105 31.55 20.07 11.60
C PRO A 105 31.37 19.96 13.12
N SER A 106 32.33 20.49 13.89
CA SER A 106 32.23 20.54 15.36
C SER A 106 31.23 21.56 15.86
N ASP A 107 30.99 22.63 15.10
CA ASP A 107 29.93 23.60 15.38
C ASP A 107 28.56 22.94 15.24
N PRO A 108 27.77 22.82 16.34
CA PRO A 108 26.44 22.23 16.32
C PRO A 108 25.50 22.88 15.30
N GLU A 109 25.60 24.19 15.07
CA GLU A 109 24.73 24.90 14.12
C GLU A 109 25.05 24.54 12.65
N GLN A 110 26.27 24.08 12.39
CA GLN A 110 26.74 23.68 11.06
C GLN A 110 26.60 22.17 10.81
N ARG A 111 26.05 21.40 11.76
CA ARG A 111 25.84 19.96 11.61
C ARG A 111 24.41 19.53 11.88
N GLY A 112 24.01 18.46 11.21
CA GLY A 112 22.74 17.78 11.45
C GLY A 112 22.78 16.83 12.66
N CYS A 113 21.88 15.85 12.68
CA CYS A 113 21.77 14.85 13.76
C CYS A 113 22.84 13.74 13.72
N GLN A 114 23.75 13.79 12.76
CA GLN A 114 24.66 12.70 12.43
C GLN A 114 26.12 13.12 12.55
N LEU A 115 26.93 12.30 13.21
CA LEU A 115 28.39 12.34 13.13
C LEU A 115 28.90 11.29 12.15
N SER A 116 29.78 11.71 11.25
CA SER A 116 30.52 10.85 10.34
C SER A 116 31.95 10.68 10.88
N LEU A 117 32.31 9.44 11.20
CA LEU A 117 33.55 9.04 11.85
C LEU A 117 34.40 8.24 10.86
N ILE A 118 35.63 8.68 10.59
CA ILE A 118 36.60 7.94 9.77
C ILE A 118 37.57 7.23 10.70
N PHE A 119 37.66 5.90 10.58
CA PHE A 119 38.60 5.09 11.34
C PHE A 119 39.87 4.81 10.53
N SER A 120 41.01 4.65 11.21
CA SER A 120 42.28 4.26 10.57
C SER A 120 42.34 2.80 10.13
N VAL A 121 41.26 2.04 10.35
CA VAL A 121 41.14 0.61 10.03
C VAL A 121 39.83 0.34 9.28
N PRO A 122 39.77 -0.71 8.44
CA PRO A 122 38.53 -1.16 7.83
C PRO A 122 37.51 -1.61 8.88
N LEU A 123 36.24 -1.27 8.67
CA LEU A 123 35.16 -1.51 9.64
C LEU A 123 34.36 -2.79 9.39
N THR A 124 34.59 -3.55 8.32
CA THR A 124 33.84 -4.79 8.02
C THR A 124 33.81 -5.76 9.20
N PRO A 125 34.95 -6.11 9.83
CA PRO A 125 34.94 -7.06 10.95
C PRO A 125 34.29 -6.47 12.20
N VAL A 126 34.35 -5.13 12.34
CA VAL A 126 33.72 -4.40 13.45
C VAL A 126 32.20 -4.43 13.30
N GLN A 127 31.69 -4.28 12.07
CA GLN A 127 30.27 -4.35 11.76
C GLN A 127 29.65 -5.68 12.18
N GLU A 128 30.27 -6.80 11.79
CA GLU A 128 29.80 -8.14 12.13
C GLU A 128 29.73 -8.35 13.65
N GLU A 129 30.74 -7.87 14.38
CA GLU A 129 30.79 -8.02 15.83
C GLU A 129 29.79 -7.09 16.56
N MET A 130 29.59 -5.88 16.05
CA MET A 130 28.53 -4.98 16.54
C MET A 130 27.14 -5.59 16.33
N GLN A 131 26.88 -6.19 15.16
CA GLN A 131 25.61 -6.84 14.86
C GLN A 131 25.32 -8.02 15.80
N LYS A 132 26.31 -8.86 16.13
CA LYS A 132 26.16 -9.93 17.14
C LYS A 132 25.79 -9.39 18.52
N ARG A 133 26.20 -8.17 18.84
CA ARG A 133 25.86 -7.47 20.08
C ARG A 133 24.57 -6.62 19.97
N GLY A 134 23.82 -6.78 18.89
CA GLY A 134 22.54 -6.10 18.66
C GLY A 134 22.66 -4.65 18.22
N VAL A 135 23.84 -4.21 17.75
CA VAL A 135 24.07 -2.84 17.27
C VAL A 135 24.23 -2.85 15.76
N VAL A 136 23.33 -2.15 15.07
CA VAL A 136 23.38 -1.98 13.60
C VAL A 136 23.88 -0.58 13.29
N CYS A 137 24.97 -0.48 12.53
CA CYS A 137 25.61 0.79 12.16
C CYS A 137 25.55 1.01 10.65
N ASP A 138 25.37 2.26 10.21
CA ASP A 138 25.57 2.67 8.81
C ASP A 138 27.09 2.83 8.57
N ILE A 139 27.68 1.82 7.94
CA ILE A 139 29.11 1.81 7.58
C ILE A 139 29.24 2.05 6.08
N ARG A 140 29.99 3.09 5.72
CA ARG A 140 30.42 3.36 4.35
C ARG A 140 31.84 2.85 4.20
N MET A 141 31.95 1.81 3.38
CA MET A 141 33.20 1.11 3.15
C MET A 141 34.28 2.05 2.59
N PRO A 142 35.55 1.87 2.99
CA PRO A 142 36.03 0.82 3.89
C PRO A 142 35.99 1.18 5.39
N SER A 143 35.95 2.46 5.77
CA SER A 143 36.31 2.89 7.12
C SER A 143 35.46 4.01 7.72
N VAL A 144 34.35 4.38 7.09
CA VAL A 144 33.48 5.46 7.58
C VAL A 144 32.28 4.88 8.31
N MET A 145 32.01 5.35 9.52
CA MET A 145 30.80 5.03 10.28
C MET A 145 29.96 6.30 10.46
N ARG A 146 28.66 6.20 10.17
CA ARG A 146 27.69 7.27 10.40
C ARG A 146 26.84 6.92 11.60
N VAL A 147 26.83 7.80 12.60
CA VAL A 147 26.13 7.59 13.86
C VAL A 147 25.22 8.79 14.12
N ALA A 148 23.93 8.54 14.27
CA ALA A 148 22.92 9.56 14.53
C ALA A 148 22.05 9.15 15.72
N PRO A 149 22.37 9.60 16.95
CA PRO A 149 21.48 9.43 18.09
C PRO A 149 20.16 10.14 17.81
N VAL A 150 19.05 9.40 17.84
CA VAL A 150 17.72 9.93 17.59
C VAL A 150 17.13 10.44 18.91
N PRO A 151 16.84 11.76 19.03
CA PRO A 151 16.43 12.35 20.30
C PRO A 151 15.20 11.71 20.93
N LEU A 152 14.26 11.24 20.09
CA LEU A 152 13.03 10.63 20.56
C LEU A 152 13.24 9.26 21.21
N TYR A 153 14.23 8.49 20.75
CA TYR A 153 14.41 7.08 21.12
C TYR A 153 15.66 6.82 21.95
N ASN A 154 16.66 7.70 21.88
CA ASN A 154 17.94 7.48 22.53
C ASN A 154 18.12 8.36 23.77
N SER A 155 18.70 7.74 24.79
CA SER A 155 19.21 8.40 25.99
C SER A 155 20.73 8.59 25.91
N PHE A 156 21.29 9.44 26.78
CA PHE A 156 22.75 9.54 26.95
C PHE A 156 23.37 8.20 27.35
N THR A 157 22.63 7.37 28.10
CA THR A 157 23.04 6.02 28.47
C THR A 157 23.22 5.12 27.24
N ASP A 158 22.37 5.27 26.22
CA ASP A 158 22.48 4.47 24.98
C ASP A 158 23.69 4.90 24.15
N VAL A 159 23.95 6.21 24.07
CA VAL A 159 25.18 6.73 23.46
C VAL A 159 26.42 6.21 24.20
N HIS A 160 26.40 6.19 25.53
CA HIS A 160 27.48 5.64 26.33
C HIS A 160 27.69 4.15 26.08
N LYS A 161 26.62 3.34 26.09
CA LYS A 161 26.66 1.91 25.79
C LYS A 161 27.23 1.65 24.39
N PHE A 162 26.81 2.42 23.40
CA PHE A 162 27.33 2.34 22.03
C PHE A 162 28.85 2.54 21.99
N VAL A 163 29.35 3.64 22.56
CA VAL A 163 30.79 3.93 22.56
C VAL A 163 31.57 2.88 23.35
N ARG A 164 31.00 2.38 24.46
CA ARG A 164 31.63 1.31 25.25
C ARG A 164 31.75 0.01 24.47
N ILE A 165 30.69 -0.42 23.78
CA ILE A 165 30.72 -1.62 22.93
C ILE A 165 31.78 -1.46 21.84
N LEU A 166 31.79 -0.31 21.16
CA LEU A 166 32.78 -0.01 20.13
C LEU A 166 34.21 -0.06 20.67
N TYR A 167 34.44 0.53 21.85
CA TYR A 167 35.72 0.53 22.53
C TYR A 167 36.17 -0.89 22.95
N GLU A 168 35.27 -1.70 23.49
CA GLU A 168 35.53 -3.10 23.84
C GLU A 168 35.91 -3.95 22.61
N ILE A 169 35.21 -3.75 21.48
CA ILE A 169 35.52 -4.44 20.22
C ILE A 169 36.94 -4.09 19.78
N PHE A 170 37.31 -2.81 19.82
CA PHE A 170 38.66 -2.39 19.43
C PHE A 170 39.75 -2.76 20.45
N LEU A 171 39.44 -2.84 21.74
CA LEU A 171 40.37 -3.37 22.75
C LEU A 171 40.66 -4.85 22.57
N GLY A 172 39.64 -5.64 22.23
CA GLY A 172 39.76 -7.08 21.97
C GLY A 172 40.23 -7.42 20.55
N PHE A 173 40.49 -6.42 19.71
CA PHE A 173 40.92 -6.59 18.33
C PHE A 173 42.39 -6.99 18.28
N ASP A 174 42.66 -8.27 18.53
CA ASP A 174 44.01 -8.83 18.44
C ASP A 174 44.50 -8.79 16.98
N THR A 175 45.65 -8.15 16.79
CA THR A 175 46.27 -7.84 15.49
C THR A 175 46.72 -9.06 14.67
N GLU A 176 46.42 -10.29 15.11
CA GLU A 176 46.83 -11.55 14.46
C GLU A 176 45.81 -12.12 13.45
N LYS A 177 44.59 -11.58 13.33
CA LYS A 177 43.67 -11.95 12.23
C LYS A 177 43.84 -11.05 10.99
N ARG A 178 45.08 -10.85 10.55
CA ARG A 178 45.42 -10.30 9.22
C ARG A 178 45.51 -11.40 8.17
N LYS A 179 44.42 -12.12 7.91
CA LYS A 179 44.27 -12.97 6.72
C LYS A 179 42.79 -13.11 6.37
N PHE A 180 42.25 -12.09 5.71
CA PHE A 180 41.21 -12.30 4.70
C PHE A 180 41.52 -11.32 3.57
N ASP A 181 42.45 -11.77 2.73
CA ASP A 181 42.66 -11.21 1.41
C ASP A 181 41.39 -11.42 0.58
N THR A 182 40.88 -10.30 0.06
CA THR A 182 40.79 -10.07 -1.38
C THR A 182 40.59 -11.32 -2.24
N GLN A 183 39.36 -11.80 -2.39
CA GLN A 183 38.89 -12.51 -3.59
C GLN A 183 37.38 -12.77 -3.52
N MET A 184 36.60 -12.01 -4.28
CA MET A 184 35.43 -12.54 -4.98
C MET A 184 35.44 -11.92 -6.37
N SER A 185 36.03 -12.68 -7.28
CA SER A 185 36.00 -12.47 -8.72
C SER A 185 34.56 -12.56 -9.24
N ASN A 186 34.30 -11.77 -10.28
CA ASN A 186 33.19 -11.96 -11.19
C ASN A 186 33.31 -13.34 -11.89
N GLU A 187 32.17 -13.77 -12.45
CA GLU A 187 31.94 -14.88 -13.39
C GLU A 187 31.55 -16.23 -12.76
N ASP A 188 30.25 -16.56 -12.84
CA ASP A 188 29.76 -17.68 -13.67
C ASP A 188 28.23 -17.82 -13.57
N LEU A 189 27.53 -17.57 -14.69
CA LEU A 189 26.52 -18.48 -15.30
C LEU A 189 25.81 -17.81 -16.50
N MET A 190 26.23 -18.26 -17.70
CA MET A 190 25.48 -18.25 -18.99
C MET A 190 24.29 -19.24 -18.89
N THR A 191 23.24 -19.35 -19.74
CA THR A 191 23.10 -19.18 -21.20
C THR A 191 21.59 -19.23 -21.60
N GLU A 192 21.25 -18.53 -22.70
CA GLU A 192 20.17 -18.65 -23.73
C GLU A 192 18.89 -19.50 -23.57
N ILE A 193 17.75 -18.92 -24.01
CA ILE A 193 16.75 -19.57 -24.92
C ILE A 193 16.21 -18.53 -25.94
N HIS A 194 16.15 -18.90 -27.23
CA HIS A 194 15.56 -18.16 -28.37
C HIS A 194 14.02 -18.29 -28.47
N GLY A 195 13.36 -17.31 -29.10
CA GLY A 195 12.02 -17.43 -29.70
C GLY A 195 11.40 -16.10 -30.11
N GLY A 196 10.99 -15.95 -31.37
CA GLY A 196 10.64 -14.68 -32.02
C GLY A 196 9.16 -14.30 -32.07
N ASP A 197 8.94 -13.28 -32.90
CA ASP A 197 7.70 -12.75 -33.51
C ASP A 197 6.88 -11.70 -32.75
N SER A 198 6.04 -11.02 -33.53
CA SER A 198 6.02 -9.57 -33.75
C SER A 198 4.81 -8.81 -33.16
N ASP A 199 5.02 -7.49 -33.03
CA ASP A 199 4.09 -6.36 -33.07
C ASP A 199 2.96 -6.18 -32.04
N GLY A 200 2.96 -4.99 -31.43
CA GLY A 200 1.93 -4.45 -30.56
C GLY A 200 2.46 -4.02 -29.19
N LEU A 201 2.37 -2.73 -28.86
CA LEU A 201 2.59 -2.22 -27.50
C LEU A 201 1.22 -2.16 -26.81
N SER A 202 0.90 -3.14 -25.99
CA SER A 202 -0.30 -3.13 -25.14
C SER A 202 0.11 -2.81 -23.70
N LEU A 203 -0.46 -1.74 -23.15
CA LEU A 203 -0.39 -1.44 -21.71
C LEU A 203 -1.67 -1.99 -21.09
N SER A 204 -1.58 -3.08 -20.33
CA SER A 204 -2.69 -3.60 -19.53
C SER A 204 -2.61 -3.05 -18.10
N SER A 205 -3.70 -2.46 -17.61
CA SER A 205 -3.85 -2.12 -16.19
C SER A 205 -4.51 -3.29 -15.46
N SER A 206 -3.71 -4.16 -14.85
CA SER A 206 -4.19 -5.35 -14.17
C SER A 206 -4.41 -5.10 -12.67
N ASN A 207 -5.50 -4.42 -12.32
CA ASN A 207 -5.94 -4.33 -10.91
C ASN A 207 -6.71 -5.58 -10.46
N SER A 208 -7.17 -6.43 -11.40
CA SER A 208 -7.90 -7.68 -11.14
C SER A 208 -7.15 -8.95 -11.54
N SER A 209 -6.01 -8.83 -12.23
CA SER A 209 -5.21 -9.96 -12.70
C SER A 209 -3.79 -9.91 -12.16
N ALA A 210 -3.28 -11.07 -11.72
CA ALA A 210 -1.90 -11.25 -11.30
C ALA A 210 -1.16 -12.00 -12.42
N CYS A 211 -0.15 -11.37 -13.03
CA CYS A 211 0.70 -12.04 -14.02
C CYS A 211 1.67 -13.04 -13.37
N PRO A 212 1.90 -14.20 -14.01
CA PRO A 212 3.20 -14.86 -13.94
C PRO A 212 3.77 -15.24 -15.33
N SER A 213 5.04 -14.84 -15.56
CA SER A 213 6.09 -15.32 -16.51
C SER A 213 5.82 -15.60 -18.01
N PRO A 214 6.84 -15.43 -18.89
CA PRO A 214 6.65 -15.28 -20.33
C PRO A 214 6.90 -16.60 -21.08
N THR A 215 5.83 -17.29 -21.47
CA THR A 215 5.87 -18.08 -22.72
C THR A 215 4.43 -18.19 -23.21
N THR A 216 4.17 -17.68 -24.41
CA THR A 216 2.87 -17.63 -25.10
C THR A 216 1.84 -16.67 -24.48
N VAL A 217 1.78 -15.45 -25.05
CA VAL A 217 0.57 -14.61 -24.98
C VAL A 217 -0.52 -15.37 -25.72
N SER A 218 -1.37 -16.07 -24.95
CA SER A 218 -2.68 -16.50 -25.38
C SER A 218 -3.69 -15.65 -24.62
N ASP A 219 -4.63 -15.05 -25.34
CA ASP A 219 -5.53 -13.96 -24.94
C ASP A 219 -6.59 -14.32 -23.87
N SER A 220 -6.27 -15.17 -22.89
CA SER A 220 -7.16 -15.50 -21.76
C SER A 220 -6.37 -15.73 -20.47
N GLU A 221 -5.70 -14.67 -20.00
CA GLU A 221 -5.04 -14.69 -18.69
C GLU A 221 -6.06 -14.57 -17.54
N PRO A 222 -5.91 -15.35 -16.47
CA PRO A 222 -6.87 -15.41 -15.37
C PRO A 222 -6.79 -14.17 -14.46
N ASP A 223 -7.94 -13.65 -14.05
CA ASP A 223 -8.05 -12.67 -12.97
C ASP A 223 -7.80 -13.34 -11.60
N PHE A 224 -6.55 -13.35 -11.15
CA PHE A 224 -6.19 -13.72 -9.77
C PHE A 224 -5.86 -12.50 -8.91
N TYR A 225 -6.44 -12.47 -7.72
CA TYR A 225 -6.25 -11.39 -6.74
C TYR A 225 -5.06 -11.69 -5.82
N LEU A 226 -4.05 -10.83 -5.83
CA LEU A 226 -2.79 -11.03 -5.09
C LEU A 226 -2.88 -10.98 -3.57
N ASN A 227 -4.03 -10.65 -2.97
CA ASN A 227 -4.22 -10.54 -1.51
C ASN A 227 -3.11 -9.74 -0.79
N SER A 228 -2.55 -8.71 -1.43
CA SER A 228 -1.37 -7.95 -0.94
C SER A 228 -1.69 -6.89 0.13
N GLY A 229 -2.94 -6.89 0.64
CA GLY A 229 -3.46 -5.90 1.58
C GLY A 229 -3.89 -4.58 0.92
N ALA A 230 -4.56 -3.73 1.70
CA ALA A 230 -5.06 -2.45 1.20
C ALA A 230 -3.90 -1.50 0.83
N GLY A 231 -3.88 -1.05 -0.43
CA GLY A 231 -2.77 -0.26 -0.96
C GLY A 231 -1.44 -1.01 -0.94
N GLY A 232 -1.47 -2.32 -1.17
CA GLY A 232 -0.28 -3.17 -1.29
C GLY A 232 0.64 -2.74 -2.44
N ILE A 233 1.84 -3.30 -2.48
CA ILE A 233 2.79 -3.03 -3.56
C ILE A 233 2.24 -3.54 -4.90
N GLY A 234 2.34 -2.72 -5.94
CA GLY A 234 1.98 -3.10 -7.30
C GLY A 234 3.12 -3.78 -8.04
N GLY A 235 2.82 -4.40 -9.17
CA GLY A 235 3.79 -4.96 -10.10
C GLY A 235 3.72 -4.25 -11.45
N ILE A 236 4.85 -4.15 -12.13
CA ILE A 236 4.91 -3.83 -13.55
C ILE A 236 5.69 -4.93 -14.25
N PHE A 237 5.22 -5.34 -15.43
CA PHE A 237 5.97 -6.20 -16.32
C PHE A 237 6.45 -5.35 -17.50
N VAL A 238 7.72 -5.47 -17.84
CA VAL A 238 8.31 -4.84 -19.02
C VAL A 238 8.98 -5.96 -19.80
N ASN A 239 8.56 -6.15 -21.05
CA ASN A 239 9.17 -7.16 -21.91
C ASN A 239 10.63 -6.78 -22.18
N GLU A 240 11.52 -7.76 -22.10
CA GLU A 240 12.97 -7.57 -22.21
C GLU A 240 13.39 -6.89 -23.52
N LYS A 241 12.66 -7.13 -24.61
CA LYS A 241 12.89 -6.52 -25.94
C LYS A 241 12.91 -4.99 -25.91
N PHE A 242 12.21 -4.37 -24.96
CA PHE A 242 12.15 -2.92 -24.79
C PHE A 242 13.26 -2.37 -23.89
N THR A 243 14.01 -3.24 -23.24
CA THR A 243 15.09 -2.89 -22.29
C THR A 243 16.48 -3.29 -22.78
N GLU A 244 16.56 -4.05 -23.89
CA GLU A 244 17.81 -4.35 -24.58
C GLU A 244 18.43 -3.12 -25.26
N LYS A 245 19.75 -3.17 -25.51
CA LYS A 245 20.53 -2.07 -26.10
C LYS A 245 19.96 -1.65 -27.45
N GLY A 246 19.22 -0.55 -27.45
CA GLY A 246 18.57 0.03 -28.63
C GLY A 246 17.11 0.46 -28.37
N GLY A 247 16.43 -0.11 -27.36
CA GLY A 247 15.06 0.27 -26.98
C GLY A 247 14.97 1.48 -26.04
N CYS A 248 16.12 2.05 -25.65
CA CYS A 248 16.26 2.90 -24.47
C CYS A 248 16.26 4.41 -24.74
N GLU A 249 16.17 4.87 -26.01
CA GLU A 249 16.18 6.32 -26.29
C GLU A 249 14.94 7.05 -25.75
N THR A 250 13.89 6.31 -25.35
CA THR A 250 12.58 6.88 -24.95
C THR A 250 12.10 6.51 -23.54
N PHE A 251 12.88 5.74 -22.76
CA PHE A 251 12.48 5.26 -21.44
C PHE A 251 13.61 5.34 -20.40
N PRO A 252 13.34 5.69 -19.12
CA PRO A 252 12.06 6.10 -18.52
C PRO A 252 11.87 7.62 -18.43
N MET A 253 10.63 8.12 -18.63
CA MET A 253 10.27 9.53 -18.40
C MET A 253 10.45 9.98 -16.94
N LEU A 254 10.39 9.04 -15.99
CA LEU A 254 10.65 9.29 -14.58
C LEU A 254 11.84 8.44 -14.15
N GLN A 255 12.94 9.11 -13.81
CA GLN A 255 14.14 8.51 -13.29
C GLN A 255 14.16 8.70 -11.77
N GLY A 256 14.51 7.65 -11.04
CA GLY A 256 14.73 7.73 -9.62
C GLY A 256 15.93 6.90 -9.20
N TRP A 257 16.50 7.23 -8.04
CA TRP A 257 17.81 6.73 -7.65
C TRP A 257 17.86 5.20 -7.52
N TRP A 258 16.73 4.54 -7.24
CA TRP A 258 16.64 3.07 -7.19
C TRP A 258 16.68 2.39 -8.55
N GLY A 259 16.43 3.14 -9.62
CA GLY A 259 16.56 2.71 -11.00
C GLY A 259 18.00 2.66 -11.47
N ASN A 260 18.95 3.25 -10.73
CA ASN A 260 20.37 3.16 -11.05
C ASN A 260 20.92 1.74 -10.85
N ASN A 261 21.90 1.37 -11.67
CA ASN A 261 22.63 0.12 -11.64
C ASN A 261 23.12 -0.18 -10.22
N LEU A 262 22.84 -1.40 -9.74
CA LEU A 262 23.12 -1.82 -8.37
C LEU A 262 24.59 -1.59 -7.96
N LYS A 263 25.54 -1.77 -8.89
CA LYS A 263 26.98 -1.62 -8.60
C LYS A 263 27.40 -0.17 -8.39
N THR A 264 26.70 0.79 -9.01
CA THR A 264 27.06 2.22 -9.01
C THR A 264 26.08 3.08 -8.23
N LYS A 265 24.89 2.56 -7.90
CA LYS A 265 23.79 3.24 -7.18
C LYS A 265 24.25 4.02 -5.95
N PHE A 266 25.15 3.43 -5.14
CA PHE A 266 25.64 4.06 -3.91
C PHE A 266 26.85 4.99 -4.10
N LEU A 267 27.39 5.09 -5.32
CA LEU A 267 28.38 6.10 -5.69
C LEU A 267 27.76 7.48 -5.86
N LEU A 268 26.43 7.56 -6.03
CA LEU A 268 25.67 8.81 -6.16
C LEU A 268 26.25 9.76 -7.21
N LYS A 269 26.59 9.22 -8.38
CA LYS A 269 27.03 10.02 -9.53
C LYS A 269 25.93 10.98 -9.96
N ASP A 270 26.33 12.11 -10.53
CA ASP A 270 25.39 13.09 -11.08
C ASP A 270 24.66 12.56 -12.33
N GLU A 271 25.28 11.62 -13.05
CA GLU A 271 24.71 10.97 -14.23
C GLU A 271 23.91 9.71 -13.86
N PHE A 272 22.71 9.58 -14.44
CA PHE A 272 21.87 8.39 -14.29
C PHE A 272 22.46 7.20 -15.05
N ASP A 273 22.80 6.15 -14.31
CA ASP A 273 23.34 4.89 -14.82
C ASP A 273 22.24 3.82 -14.73
N PRO A 274 21.41 3.59 -15.76
CA PRO A 274 20.21 2.77 -15.66
C PRO A 274 20.51 1.31 -15.33
N SER A 275 19.66 0.71 -14.48
CA SER A 275 19.63 -0.74 -14.27
C SER A 275 19.16 -1.48 -15.52
N PHE A 276 19.52 -2.75 -15.64
CA PHE A 276 19.03 -3.60 -16.70
C PHE A 276 17.57 -4.01 -16.46
N GLY A 277 16.78 -4.12 -17.52
CA GLY A 277 15.39 -4.61 -17.45
C GLY A 277 14.42 -3.65 -16.75
N ALA A 278 13.35 -4.21 -16.19
CA ALA A 278 12.30 -3.47 -15.48
C ALA A 278 12.80 -2.70 -14.25
N ASP A 279 13.98 -3.04 -13.72
CA ASP A 279 14.55 -2.38 -12.55
C ASP A 279 14.84 -0.89 -12.77
N MET A 280 15.07 -0.46 -14.02
CA MET A 280 15.28 0.97 -14.33
C MET A 280 14.08 1.86 -13.98
N PHE A 281 12.88 1.27 -13.90
CA PHE A 281 11.62 1.99 -13.62
C PHE A 281 11.39 2.20 -12.11
N LYS A 282 12.23 1.64 -11.23
CA LYS A 282 12.12 1.83 -9.78
C LYS A 282 12.52 3.26 -9.41
N LEU A 283 11.58 4.04 -8.92
CA LEU A 283 11.87 5.43 -8.55
C LEU A 283 12.57 5.55 -7.18
N SER A 284 12.04 4.82 -6.20
CA SER A 284 12.41 4.97 -4.78
C SER A 284 12.66 3.62 -4.13
N ASN A 285 13.17 3.67 -2.89
CA ASN A 285 13.33 2.47 -2.08
C ASN A 285 11.96 1.81 -1.86
N PRO A 286 11.81 0.51 -2.12
CA PRO A 286 10.55 -0.19 -1.95
C PRO A 286 10.25 -0.39 -0.46
N SER A 287 8.98 -0.24 -0.06
CA SER A 287 8.57 -0.43 1.34
C SER A 287 8.79 -1.88 1.80
N PRO A 288 9.64 -2.13 2.81
CA PRO A 288 9.87 -3.48 3.32
C PRO A 288 8.59 -4.12 3.90
N VAL A 289 7.73 -3.32 4.52
CA VAL A 289 6.46 -3.79 5.11
C VAL A 289 5.51 -4.27 4.02
N LEU A 290 5.34 -3.50 2.94
CA LEU A 290 4.47 -3.91 1.84
C LEU A 290 5.03 -5.11 1.07
N ASN A 291 6.35 -5.20 0.93
CA ASN A 291 7.01 -6.38 0.38
C ASN A 291 6.72 -7.62 1.23
N ALA A 292 6.88 -7.53 2.56
CA ALA A 292 6.61 -8.65 3.47
C ALA A 292 5.15 -9.13 3.37
N MET A 293 4.19 -8.20 3.25
CA MET A 293 2.78 -8.54 3.06
C MET A 293 2.52 -9.26 1.73
N LEU A 294 3.10 -8.78 0.63
CA LEU A 294 2.98 -9.46 -0.66
C LEU A 294 3.64 -10.85 -0.63
N MET A 295 4.84 -10.96 -0.05
CA MET A 295 5.55 -12.24 0.08
C MET A 295 4.71 -13.28 0.81
N ALA A 296 4.07 -12.90 1.92
CA ALA A 296 3.19 -13.82 2.66
C ALA A 296 2.02 -14.35 1.80
N SER A 297 1.48 -13.53 0.89
CA SER A 297 0.46 -14.00 -0.06
C SER A 297 1.05 -14.92 -1.11
N LEU A 298 2.20 -14.57 -1.68
CA LEU A 298 2.90 -15.39 -2.69
C LEU A 298 3.30 -16.76 -2.12
N ASP A 299 3.64 -16.84 -0.84
CA ASP A 299 3.91 -18.10 -0.15
C ASP A 299 2.68 -19.01 -0.12
N ILE A 300 1.46 -18.46 -0.01
CA ILE A 300 0.22 -19.24 -0.11
C ILE A 300 0.01 -19.70 -1.56
N TYR A 301 0.21 -18.81 -2.53
CA TYR A 301 0.13 -19.17 -3.95
C TYR A 301 1.12 -20.27 -4.33
N SER A 302 2.31 -20.31 -3.72
CA SER A 302 3.32 -21.34 -3.98
C SER A 302 2.92 -22.75 -3.51
N GLN A 303 1.87 -22.88 -2.69
CA GLN A 303 1.35 -24.17 -2.20
C GLN A 303 0.36 -24.83 -3.16
N THR A 304 -0.02 -24.16 -4.25
CA THR A 304 -0.92 -24.67 -5.30
C THR A 304 -0.39 -24.21 -6.66
N SER A 305 -1.01 -24.68 -7.75
CA SER A 305 -0.65 -24.23 -9.09
C SER A 305 -1.70 -23.27 -9.66
N VAL A 306 -1.28 -22.47 -10.63
CA VAL A 306 -2.16 -21.58 -11.39
C VAL A 306 -3.25 -22.40 -12.11
N GLU A 307 -2.91 -23.57 -12.61
CA GLU A 307 -3.81 -24.49 -13.30
C GLU A 307 -4.90 -25.01 -12.36
N GLU A 308 -4.55 -25.46 -11.15
CA GLU A 308 -5.52 -25.90 -10.15
C GLU A 308 -6.49 -24.77 -9.74
N LEU A 309 -5.96 -23.56 -9.56
CA LEU A 309 -6.78 -22.39 -9.27
C LEU A 309 -7.71 -22.03 -10.43
N LYS A 310 -7.25 -22.14 -11.68
CA LYS A 310 -8.08 -21.93 -12.89
C LYS A 310 -9.20 -22.96 -12.99
N GLU A 311 -8.91 -24.23 -12.78
CA GLU A 311 -9.92 -25.30 -12.81
C GLU A 311 -11.02 -25.05 -11.77
N LYS A 312 -10.63 -24.71 -10.53
CA LYS A 312 -11.59 -24.37 -9.47
C LYS A 312 -12.36 -23.10 -9.79
N GLN A 313 -11.71 -22.05 -10.30
CA GLN A 313 -12.38 -20.82 -10.73
C GLN A 313 -13.46 -21.12 -11.77
N PHE A 314 -13.12 -21.88 -12.82
CA PHE A 314 -14.03 -22.21 -13.90
C PHE A 314 -15.33 -22.83 -13.36
N LEU A 315 -15.18 -23.84 -12.49
CA LEU A 315 -16.30 -24.51 -11.84
C LEU A 315 -17.07 -23.59 -10.90
N LEU A 316 -16.39 -22.76 -10.11
CA LEU A 316 -17.01 -21.92 -9.08
C LEU A 316 -17.82 -20.77 -9.70
N THR A 317 -17.25 -20.07 -10.69
CA THR A 317 -17.95 -19.02 -11.44
C THR A 317 -19.04 -19.61 -12.32
N GLY A 318 -18.81 -20.78 -12.95
CA GLY A 318 -19.83 -21.49 -13.70
C GLY A 318 -21.00 -21.95 -12.83
N TYR A 319 -20.73 -22.40 -11.59
CA TYR A 319 -21.77 -22.75 -10.62
C TYR A 319 -22.58 -21.51 -10.19
N LEU A 320 -21.93 -20.36 -9.98
CA LEU A 320 -22.63 -19.11 -9.70
C LEU A 320 -23.55 -18.72 -10.86
N GLU A 321 -23.05 -18.76 -12.10
CA GLU A 321 -23.83 -18.48 -13.30
C GLU A 321 -25.04 -19.40 -13.42
N PHE A 322 -24.84 -20.71 -13.25
CA PHE A 322 -25.90 -21.72 -13.27
C PHE A 322 -26.98 -21.44 -12.22
N MET A 323 -26.57 -21.13 -10.99
CA MET A 323 -27.48 -20.84 -9.88
C MET A 323 -28.28 -19.56 -10.14
N ILE A 324 -27.66 -18.50 -10.62
CA ILE A 324 -28.36 -17.25 -10.98
C ILE A 324 -29.41 -17.51 -12.07
N LYS A 325 -29.04 -18.19 -13.17
CA LYS A 325 -29.97 -18.51 -14.27
C LYS A 325 -31.14 -19.40 -13.81
N THR A 326 -30.89 -20.30 -12.86
CA THR A 326 -31.91 -21.23 -12.33
C THR A 326 -32.92 -20.51 -11.42
N TYR A 327 -32.45 -19.65 -10.52
CA TYR A 327 -33.31 -18.99 -9.53
C TYR A 327 -33.95 -17.69 -10.04
N PHE A 328 -33.32 -17.02 -11.00
CA PHE A 328 -33.78 -15.78 -11.62
C PHE A 328 -33.86 -15.92 -13.15
N PRO A 329 -34.75 -16.78 -13.68
CA PRO A 329 -34.86 -16.98 -15.11
C PRO A 329 -35.29 -15.69 -15.79
N GLN A 330 -34.61 -15.32 -16.88
CA GLN A 330 -35.03 -14.20 -17.70
C GLN A 330 -36.37 -14.52 -18.36
N THR A 331 -37.40 -13.71 -18.11
CA THR A 331 -38.64 -13.75 -18.89
C THR A 331 -38.35 -13.27 -20.30
N SER A 332 -38.07 -14.21 -21.21
CA SER A 332 -38.11 -13.94 -22.64
C SER A 332 -39.46 -13.35 -23.01
N LYS A 333 -39.47 -12.24 -23.74
CA LYS A 333 -40.68 -11.63 -24.29
C LYS A 333 -41.42 -12.56 -25.26
N ASN A 334 -40.82 -13.68 -25.71
CA ASN A 334 -41.32 -14.55 -26.78
C ASN A 334 -41.15 -16.06 -26.52
N SER A 335 -41.51 -16.61 -25.36
CA SER A 335 -41.41 -18.08 -25.18
C SER A 335 -42.54 -18.68 -24.34
N SER A 336 -43.36 -19.47 -25.03
CA SER A 336 -44.45 -20.32 -24.53
C SER A 336 -43.97 -21.49 -23.65
N ASP A 337 -42.65 -21.72 -23.57
CA ASP A 337 -42.05 -22.86 -22.89
C ASP A 337 -41.64 -22.54 -21.45
N ASN A 338 -42.64 -22.20 -20.64
CA ASN A 338 -42.46 -21.87 -19.23
C ASN A 338 -43.10 -22.95 -18.33
N ILE A 339 -42.56 -24.17 -18.39
CA ILE A 339 -43.04 -25.31 -17.59
C ILE A 339 -42.80 -25.13 -16.08
N LEU A 340 -41.90 -24.22 -15.67
CA LEU A 340 -41.61 -23.90 -14.26
C LEU A 340 -42.33 -22.65 -13.70
N ILE A 341 -43.07 -21.89 -14.52
CA ILE A 341 -43.80 -20.66 -14.08
C ILE A 341 -45.24 -21.01 -13.63
N ARG A 342 -45.42 -22.06 -12.83
CA ARG A 342 -46.75 -22.47 -12.34
C ARG A 342 -46.95 -22.45 -10.83
N SER A 343 -45.94 -22.01 -10.05
CA SER A 343 -46.10 -21.87 -8.60
C SER A 343 -46.21 -20.39 -8.19
N GLY A 344 -47.45 -19.90 -8.12
CA GLY A 344 -47.99 -18.97 -7.11
C GLY A 344 -47.45 -17.54 -6.97
N ASN A 345 -46.14 -17.30 -6.83
CA ASN A 345 -45.62 -16.06 -6.22
C ASN A 345 -44.51 -15.32 -7.01
N ARG A 346 -44.19 -15.73 -8.24
CA ARG A 346 -43.04 -15.18 -8.99
C ARG A 346 -43.34 -13.96 -9.89
N ARG A 347 -44.56 -13.42 -9.91
CA ARG A 347 -44.95 -12.34 -10.85
C ARG A 347 -44.27 -10.99 -10.59
N ASN A 348 -43.73 -10.75 -9.39
CA ASN A 348 -43.12 -9.47 -8.98
C ASN A 348 -41.62 -9.57 -8.64
N MET A 349 -40.96 -10.66 -9.01
CA MET A 349 -39.54 -10.83 -8.65
C MET A 349 -38.65 -9.95 -9.53
N PRO A 350 -37.70 -9.19 -8.96
CA PRO A 350 -36.74 -8.42 -9.75
C PRO A 350 -35.96 -9.32 -10.71
N SER A 351 -35.84 -8.88 -11.97
CA SER A 351 -34.98 -9.53 -12.97
C SER A 351 -33.50 -9.33 -12.64
N VAL A 352 -32.70 -10.36 -12.93
CA VAL A 352 -31.24 -10.35 -12.83
C VAL A 352 -30.68 -10.74 -14.20
N GLU A 353 -29.80 -9.91 -14.74
CA GLU A 353 -29.10 -10.17 -16.00
C GLU A 353 -27.59 -10.18 -15.76
N ILE A 354 -26.89 -11.10 -16.42
CA ILE A 354 -25.43 -11.23 -16.33
C ILE A 354 -24.85 -10.48 -17.53
N ILE A 355 -24.07 -9.42 -17.27
CA ILE A 355 -23.42 -8.63 -18.33
C ILE A 355 -21.98 -9.09 -18.62
N THR A 356 -21.38 -9.86 -17.70
CA THR A 356 -20.11 -10.54 -17.97
C THR A 356 -20.29 -11.55 -19.12
N PRO A 357 -19.34 -11.67 -20.06
CA PRO A 357 -19.40 -12.65 -21.14
C PRO A 357 -19.74 -14.06 -20.64
N SER A 358 -20.63 -14.75 -21.35
CA SER A 358 -21.02 -16.13 -20.99
C SER A 358 -19.95 -17.16 -21.33
N ASP A 359 -19.08 -16.85 -22.29
CA ASP A 359 -17.92 -17.67 -22.62
C ASP A 359 -16.93 -17.67 -21.44
N PRO A 360 -16.71 -18.82 -20.78
CA PRO A 360 -15.82 -18.90 -19.63
C PRO A 360 -14.37 -18.48 -19.92
N GLU A 361 -13.90 -18.59 -21.18
CA GLU A 361 -12.55 -18.17 -21.56
C GLU A 361 -12.41 -16.64 -21.64
N GLN A 362 -13.53 -15.91 -21.74
CA GLN A 362 -13.58 -14.45 -21.82
C GLN A 362 -13.93 -13.80 -20.46
N ARG A 363 -13.82 -14.53 -19.34
CA ARG A 363 -14.12 -14.00 -18.00
C ARG A 363 -13.24 -14.56 -16.89
N GLY A 364 -12.98 -13.73 -15.88
CA GLY A 364 -12.32 -14.10 -14.64
C GLY A 364 -13.23 -14.70 -13.57
N CYS A 365 -12.86 -14.49 -12.30
CA CYS A 365 -13.68 -14.88 -11.15
C CYS A 365 -14.99 -14.09 -11.04
N GLN A 366 -15.04 -12.88 -11.60
CA GLN A 366 -16.11 -11.91 -11.35
C GLN A 366 -17.27 -12.02 -12.35
N LEU A 367 -18.50 -12.14 -11.83
CA LEU A 367 -19.73 -11.85 -12.58
C LEU A 367 -20.28 -10.48 -12.18
N SER A 368 -20.60 -9.67 -13.19
CA SER A 368 -21.36 -8.43 -13.04
C SER A 368 -22.83 -8.72 -13.34
N LEU A 369 -23.68 -8.44 -12.36
CA LEU A 369 -25.11 -8.70 -12.39
C LEU A 369 -25.86 -7.36 -12.43
N ILE A 370 -26.67 -7.12 -13.45
CA ILE A 370 -27.56 -5.96 -13.53
C ILE A 370 -28.95 -6.33 -13.03
N PHE A 371 -29.52 -5.47 -12.19
CA PHE A 371 -30.83 -5.67 -11.58
C PHE A 371 -31.83 -4.64 -12.09
N SER A 372 -33.10 -5.04 -12.17
CA SER A 372 -34.21 -4.13 -12.50
C SER A 372 -34.65 -3.20 -11.35
N VAL A 373 -34.02 -3.33 -10.18
CA VAL A 373 -34.29 -2.53 -8.98
C VAL A 373 -33.02 -1.85 -8.47
N PRO A 374 -33.15 -0.71 -7.77
CA PRO A 374 -32.02 -0.11 -7.05
C PRO A 374 -31.42 -1.08 -6.04
N LEU A 375 -30.09 -1.14 -6.00
CA LEU A 375 -29.38 -2.12 -5.19
C LEU A 375 -29.06 -1.67 -3.76
N THR A 376 -29.23 -0.39 -3.41
CA THR A 376 -28.91 0.11 -2.06
C THR A 376 -29.65 -0.66 -0.95
N PRO A 377 -30.99 -0.86 -1.01
CA PRO A 377 -31.69 -1.63 0.03
C PRO A 377 -31.29 -3.11 0.05
N VAL A 378 -30.99 -3.66 -1.13
CA VAL A 378 -30.54 -5.05 -1.29
C VAL A 378 -29.17 -5.23 -0.63
N GLN A 379 -28.26 -4.26 -0.80
CA GLN A 379 -26.93 -4.26 -0.19
C GLN A 379 -27.00 -4.29 1.32
N GLU A 380 -27.82 -3.44 1.92
CA GLU A 380 -27.98 -3.35 3.37
C GLU A 380 -28.48 -4.69 3.94
N GLU A 381 -29.46 -5.30 3.30
CA GLU A 381 -29.99 -6.61 3.70
C GLU A 381 -28.97 -7.74 3.51
N MET A 382 -28.16 -7.69 2.45
CA MET A 382 -27.08 -8.64 2.22
C MET A 382 -25.97 -8.49 3.27
N GLN A 383 -25.58 -7.25 3.60
CA GLN A 383 -24.58 -6.95 4.64
C GLN A 383 -25.03 -7.43 6.01
N LYS A 384 -26.30 -7.21 6.40
CA LYS A 384 -26.87 -7.75 7.65
C LYS A 384 -26.80 -9.28 7.74
N ARG A 385 -26.80 -9.96 6.59
CA ARG A 385 -26.68 -11.43 6.48
C ARG A 385 -25.23 -11.89 6.25
N GLY A 386 -24.25 -10.99 6.34
CA GLY A 386 -22.83 -11.30 6.24
C GLY A 386 -22.30 -11.46 4.81
N VAL A 387 -23.04 -10.99 3.80
CA VAL A 387 -22.62 -11.02 2.39
C VAL A 387 -22.02 -9.67 2.00
N VAL A 388 -20.80 -9.70 1.48
CA VAL A 388 -20.06 -8.51 1.02
C VAL A 388 -19.86 -8.59 -0.49
N CYS A 389 -20.32 -7.57 -1.21
CA CYS A 389 -20.20 -7.45 -2.65
C CYS A 389 -19.98 -5.99 -3.07
N ASP A 390 -19.31 -5.77 -4.20
CA ASP A 390 -19.12 -4.43 -4.78
C ASP A 390 -20.37 -4.02 -5.55
N ILE A 391 -20.85 -2.79 -5.33
CA ILE A 391 -22.03 -2.26 -6.00
C ILE A 391 -21.62 -1.04 -6.81
N ARG A 392 -21.96 -1.07 -8.09
CA ARG A 392 -21.76 0.01 -9.03
C ARG A 392 -23.13 0.61 -9.36
N MET A 393 -23.29 1.87 -8.97
CA MET A 393 -24.52 2.61 -9.22
C MET A 393 -24.81 2.68 -10.73
N PRO A 394 -26.09 2.60 -11.13
CA PRO A 394 -27.28 2.54 -10.28
C PRO A 394 -27.71 1.13 -9.83
N SER A 395 -27.35 0.07 -10.56
CA SER A 395 -27.98 -1.25 -10.37
C SER A 395 -27.09 -2.46 -10.73
N VAL A 396 -25.76 -2.30 -10.70
CA VAL A 396 -24.83 -3.39 -10.99
C VAL A 396 -24.19 -3.91 -9.69
N MET A 397 -24.27 -5.21 -9.45
CA MET A 397 -23.54 -5.91 -8.39
C MET A 397 -22.41 -6.73 -9.01
N ARG A 398 -21.20 -6.59 -8.48
CA ARG A 398 -20.06 -7.43 -8.86
C ARG A 398 -19.82 -8.47 -7.80
N VAL A 399 -19.83 -9.74 -8.21
CA VAL A 399 -19.68 -10.90 -7.35
C VAL A 399 -18.52 -11.73 -7.88
N ALA A 400 -17.48 -11.91 -7.08
CA ALA A 400 -16.28 -12.62 -7.48
C ALA A 400 -15.94 -13.72 -6.46
N PRO A 401 -16.49 -14.95 -6.62
CA PRO A 401 -16.06 -16.06 -5.80
C PRO A 401 -14.63 -16.48 -6.19
N VAL A 402 -13.68 -16.26 -5.29
CA VAL A 402 -12.24 -16.49 -5.52
C VAL A 402 -11.87 -17.93 -5.15
N PRO A 403 -11.17 -18.68 -6.02
CA PRO A 403 -10.88 -20.09 -5.79
C PRO A 403 -10.03 -20.35 -4.55
N LEU A 404 -9.20 -19.41 -4.11
CA LEU A 404 -8.31 -19.62 -2.96
C LEU A 404 -9.07 -19.83 -1.65
N TYR A 405 -10.15 -19.08 -1.41
CA TYR A 405 -10.83 -19.02 -0.11
C TYR A 405 -12.35 -19.09 -0.16
N ASN A 406 -12.99 -19.14 -1.34
CA ASN A 406 -14.42 -19.38 -1.46
C ASN A 406 -14.74 -20.84 -1.80
N SER A 407 -15.90 -21.29 -1.32
CA SER A 407 -16.45 -22.62 -1.55
C SER A 407 -17.71 -22.58 -2.41
N PHE A 408 -18.07 -23.71 -3.02
CA PHE A 408 -19.37 -23.87 -3.70
C PHE A 408 -20.55 -23.62 -2.75
N THR A 409 -20.38 -23.96 -1.47
CA THR A 409 -21.38 -23.68 -0.43
C THR A 409 -21.59 -22.18 -0.23
N ASP A 410 -20.55 -21.35 -0.35
CA ASP A 410 -20.67 -19.90 -0.25
C ASP A 410 -21.47 -19.33 -1.43
N VAL A 411 -21.21 -19.83 -2.64
CA VAL A 411 -22.00 -19.49 -3.84
C VAL A 411 -23.47 -19.87 -3.64
N HIS A 412 -23.74 -21.07 -3.14
CA HIS A 412 -25.11 -21.51 -2.85
C HIS A 412 -25.80 -20.62 -1.81
N LYS A 413 -25.12 -20.32 -0.70
CA LYS A 413 -25.62 -19.43 0.36
C LYS A 413 -25.92 -18.03 -0.19
N PHE A 414 -25.01 -17.49 -1.01
CA PHE A 414 -25.17 -16.19 -1.66
C PHE A 414 -26.46 -16.14 -2.48
N VAL A 415 -26.65 -17.09 -3.41
CA VAL A 415 -27.84 -17.10 -4.29
C VAL A 415 -29.12 -17.31 -3.49
N ARG A 416 -29.10 -18.18 -2.46
CA ARG A 416 -30.24 -18.38 -1.57
C ARG A 416 -30.62 -17.11 -0.82
N ILE A 417 -29.63 -16.41 -0.24
CA ILE A 417 -29.85 -15.14 0.47
C ILE A 417 -30.44 -14.09 -0.48
N LEU A 418 -29.87 -13.96 -1.68
CA LEU A 418 -30.39 -13.04 -2.70
C LEU A 418 -31.85 -13.38 -3.08
N TYR A 419 -32.15 -14.66 -3.22
CA TYR A 419 -33.50 -15.14 -3.51
C TYR A 419 -34.49 -14.82 -2.39
N GLU A 420 -34.12 -15.06 -1.13
CA GLU A 420 -34.92 -14.74 0.06
C GLU A 420 -35.20 -13.23 0.18
N ILE A 421 -34.19 -12.39 -0.06
CA ILE A 421 -34.35 -10.93 -0.05
C ILE A 421 -35.37 -10.51 -1.11
N PHE A 422 -35.30 -11.07 -2.32
CA PHE A 422 -36.24 -10.72 -3.39
C PHE A 422 -37.64 -11.27 -3.21
N LEU A 423 -37.80 -12.39 -2.49
CA LEU A 423 -39.12 -12.86 -2.05
C LEU A 423 -39.74 -11.93 -1.00
N GLY A 424 -38.93 -11.41 -0.06
CA GLY A 424 -39.38 -10.48 0.98
C GLY A 424 -39.57 -9.04 0.50
N PHE A 425 -39.02 -8.70 -0.68
CA PHE A 425 -39.05 -7.33 -1.22
C PHE A 425 -40.48 -6.81 -1.44
N ASP A 426 -41.43 -7.68 -1.79
CA ASP A 426 -42.84 -7.32 -2.02
C ASP A 426 -43.57 -7.00 -0.69
N THR A 427 -43.13 -7.57 0.44
CA THR A 427 -43.71 -7.29 1.77
C THR A 427 -43.25 -5.97 2.37
N GLU A 428 -42.02 -5.53 2.10
CA GLU A 428 -41.53 -4.24 2.58
C GLU A 428 -41.96 -3.08 1.68
N LYS A 429 -41.95 -3.26 0.35
CA LYS A 429 -42.50 -2.26 -0.58
C LYS A 429 -43.98 -1.98 -0.27
N ARG A 430 -44.79 -3.01 -0.01
CA ARG A 430 -46.18 -2.82 0.43
C ARG A 430 -46.30 -2.09 1.76
N LYS A 431 -45.41 -2.33 2.73
CA LYS A 431 -45.42 -1.60 4.02
C LYS A 431 -45.04 -0.12 3.83
N PHE A 432 -44.05 0.15 2.99
CA PHE A 432 -43.62 1.50 2.64
C PHE A 432 -44.71 2.27 1.88
N ASP A 433 -45.30 1.65 0.84
CA ASP A 433 -46.41 2.22 0.07
C ASP A 433 -47.67 2.43 0.95
N THR A 434 -47.93 1.53 1.91
CA THR A 434 -49.05 1.66 2.86
C THR A 434 -48.79 2.75 3.93
N GLN A 435 -47.53 2.93 4.35
CA GLN A 435 -47.14 4.03 5.25
C GLN A 435 -47.23 5.38 4.56
N MET A 436 -46.74 5.51 3.32
CA MET A 436 -46.93 6.71 2.50
C MET A 436 -48.42 7.01 2.25
N SER A 437 -49.23 6.00 1.90
CA SER A 437 -50.67 6.24 1.68
C SER A 437 -51.43 6.66 2.94
N ASN A 438 -50.97 6.22 4.13
CA ASN A 438 -51.58 6.61 5.40
C ASN A 438 -51.15 8.01 5.85
N GLU A 439 -49.94 8.46 5.50
CA GLU A 439 -49.50 9.84 5.69
C GLU A 439 -50.20 10.78 4.71
N ASP A 440 -50.40 10.39 3.46
CA ASP A 440 -51.15 11.16 2.46
C ASP A 440 -52.64 11.29 2.85
N LEU A 441 -53.28 10.23 3.38
CA LEU A 441 -54.66 10.30 3.90
C LEU A 441 -54.80 11.18 5.15
N MET A 442 -53.76 11.28 5.99
CA MET A 442 -53.74 12.20 7.14
C MET A 442 -53.54 13.66 6.71
N THR A 443 -52.98 13.89 5.53
CA THR A 443 -52.76 15.23 4.98
C THR A 443 -54.02 15.77 4.26
N GLU A 444 -54.88 14.90 3.72
CA GLU A 444 -56.17 15.29 3.11
C GLU A 444 -57.29 15.64 4.11
N ILE A 445 -57.13 15.35 5.41
CA ILE A 445 -58.13 15.69 6.44
C ILE A 445 -57.93 17.12 7.02
N HIS A 446 -56.84 17.81 6.66
CA HIS A 446 -56.50 19.15 7.20
C HIS A 446 -56.11 20.19 6.14
N GLY A 447 -56.92 20.33 5.07
CA GLY A 447 -56.67 21.34 4.04
C GLY A 447 -57.91 21.88 3.36
N GLY A 448 -58.80 22.53 4.12
CA GLY A 448 -59.81 23.44 3.58
C GLY A 448 -59.31 24.88 3.64
N ASP A 449 -59.33 25.53 2.48
CA ASP A 449 -59.33 26.98 2.22
C ASP A 449 -58.02 27.79 2.16
N SER A 450 -57.74 28.18 0.90
CA SER A 450 -57.61 29.56 0.40
C SER A 450 -56.23 30.14 0.08
N ASP A 451 -56.18 30.58 -1.19
CA ASP A 451 -55.52 31.76 -1.76
C ASP A 451 -54.01 31.79 -2.02
N GLY A 452 -53.68 31.43 -3.27
CA GLY A 452 -53.09 32.34 -4.27
C GLY A 452 -51.87 33.19 -3.91
N LEU A 453 -50.74 32.95 -4.59
CA LEU A 453 -50.04 33.94 -5.45
C LEU A 453 -48.70 33.39 -5.95
N SER A 454 -48.40 33.71 -7.20
CA SER A 454 -47.23 33.31 -7.98
C SER A 454 -46.01 34.20 -7.74
N LEU A 455 -44.83 33.57 -7.86
CA LEU A 455 -43.54 34.09 -8.35
C LEU A 455 -42.87 35.26 -7.60
N SER A 456 -41.67 35.01 -7.06
CA SER A 456 -40.44 35.68 -7.50
C SER A 456 -39.21 35.16 -6.75
N SER A 457 -38.13 34.91 -7.49
CA SER A 457 -36.77 34.69 -6.96
C SER A 457 -35.85 35.74 -7.57
N SER A 458 -35.29 36.62 -6.75
CA SER A 458 -34.08 37.39 -7.09
C SER A 458 -33.35 37.85 -5.82
N ASN A 459 -32.01 37.78 -5.94
CA ASN A 459 -30.97 38.52 -5.19
C ASN A 459 -30.75 38.09 -3.72
N SER A 460 -29.54 38.10 -3.15
CA SER A 460 -28.20 38.50 -3.58
C SER A 460 -27.18 38.16 -2.47
N SER A 461 -25.94 37.90 -2.88
CA SER A 461 -24.65 38.07 -2.18
C SER A 461 -24.60 38.65 -0.76
N ALA A 462 -23.78 38.03 0.11
CA ALA A 462 -22.60 38.68 0.73
C ALA A 462 -21.84 37.71 1.66
N CYS A 463 -20.52 37.58 1.46
CA CYS A 463 -19.58 37.10 2.48
C CYS A 463 -19.45 38.15 3.61
N PRO A 464 -19.02 37.73 4.82
CA PRO A 464 -17.61 37.98 5.19
C PRO A 464 -16.98 36.88 6.07
N SER A 465 -15.65 36.90 6.18
CA SER A 465 -14.80 36.18 7.16
C SER A 465 -14.07 37.23 8.05
N PRO A 466 -13.27 36.89 9.09
CA PRO A 466 -13.12 35.67 9.90
C PRO A 466 -13.16 35.93 11.45
N THR A 467 -12.88 34.87 12.22
CA THR A 467 -12.22 34.78 13.57
C THR A 467 -13.04 34.29 14.79
N THR A 468 -12.41 33.34 15.52
CA THR A 468 -12.56 32.88 16.92
C THR A 468 -13.48 31.68 17.25
N VAL A 469 -12.80 30.52 17.40
CA VAL A 469 -12.88 29.46 18.43
C VAL A 469 -14.15 29.39 19.30
N SER A 470 -14.84 28.24 19.27
CA SER A 470 -15.27 27.51 20.49
C SER A 470 -15.73 26.09 20.16
N ASP A 471 -15.51 25.24 21.16
CA ASP A 471 -15.65 23.79 21.24
C ASP A 471 -16.99 23.18 20.79
N SER A 472 -16.94 22.01 20.15
CA SER A 472 -17.78 20.84 20.46
C SER A 472 -17.47 19.68 19.51
N GLU A 473 -16.78 18.66 20.04
CA GLU A 473 -16.75 17.30 19.50
C GLU A 473 -18.13 16.63 19.68
N PRO A 474 -18.46 15.61 18.86
CA PRO A 474 -19.27 14.49 19.31
C PRO A 474 -18.42 13.22 19.49
N ASP A 475 -18.53 12.68 20.70
CA ASP A 475 -17.98 11.43 21.19
C ASP A 475 -18.22 10.22 20.25
N PHE A 476 -17.16 9.45 19.98
CA PHE A 476 -17.26 8.00 19.79
C PHE A 476 -16.29 7.30 20.75
N VAL A 477 -16.89 6.75 21.80
CA VAL A 477 -16.24 6.08 22.92
C VAL A 477 -15.45 4.85 22.48
N SER A 478 -14.15 4.87 22.83
CA SER A 478 -13.27 3.71 22.85
C SER A 478 -13.65 2.73 23.98
N ALA A 479 -13.68 1.44 23.66
CA ALA A 479 -13.54 0.38 24.66
C ALA A 479 -12.06 -0.04 24.68
N THR A 480 -11.38 0.37 25.75
CA THR A 480 -9.97 0.14 26.04
C THR A 480 -9.75 -1.28 26.57
N ASN A 481 -8.80 -2.02 25.97
CA ASN A 481 -8.08 -3.10 26.66
C ASN A 481 -6.68 -2.56 27.01
N ARG A 482 -6.59 -1.86 28.14
CA ARG A 482 -5.32 -1.61 28.85
C ARG A 482 -5.09 -2.77 29.80
N HIS A 483 -4.10 -3.62 29.57
CA HIS A 483 -3.32 -4.33 30.61
C HIS A 483 -2.10 -4.97 29.92
N PHE A 484 -0.96 -4.98 30.65
CA PHE A 484 0.41 -5.34 30.22
C PHE A 484 1.08 -4.21 29.41
N ILE A 485 2.21 -3.61 29.82
CA ILE A 485 3.43 -4.20 30.39
C ILE A 485 4.08 -3.18 31.35
N ASN A 486 4.33 -3.63 32.58
CA ASN A 486 5.33 -3.09 33.49
C ASN A 486 6.12 -4.32 33.97
N GLN A 487 7.33 -4.51 33.47
CA GLN A 487 8.48 -5.15 34.14
C GLN A 487 9.73 -5.05 33.27
#